data_AF-A0A920PMJ8-F1
#
_entry.id   AF-A0A920PMJ8-F1
#
_cell.length_a   1.000
_cell.length_b   1.000
_cell.length_c   1.000
_cell.angle_alpha   90.00
_cell.angle_beta   90.00
_cell.angle_gamma   90.00
#
_symmetry.space_group_name_H-M   'P 1'
#
loop_
_entity.id
_entity.type
_entity.pdbx_description
1 polymer ?
#
loop_
_entity_poly.entity_id
_entity_poly.type
_entity_poly.pdbx_seq_one_letter_code
_entity_poly.pdbx_strand_id
1 'polypeptide(L)' 'MALKYAIDRQEWLEKIWFGYASLGNDVPIGPANQFRATNDEIPQREYDLDKAKYYLNSRSF' A
#
# COMPACT_ATOMS: atom_id res chain seq x y z
N MET A 1 6.86 0.33 9.04
CA MET A 1 5.53 0.95 8.86
C MET A 1 5.62 2.30 8.16
N ALA A 2 6.61 3.15 8.48
CA ALA A 2 6.80 4.45 7.83
C ALA A 2 6.68 4.40 6.29
N LEU A 3 7.46 3.55 5.62
CA LEU A 3 7.44 3.41 4.15
C LEU A 3 6.07 2.99 3.59
N LYS A 4 5.25 2.25 4.34
CA LYS A 4 3.94 1.79 3.84
C LYS A 4 2.95 2.96 3.69
N TYR A 5 3.09 4.00 4.51
CA TYR A 5 2.26 5.20 4.48
C TYR A 5 2.89 6.34 3.67
N ALA A 6 4.20 6.30 3.43
CA ALA A 6 4.92 7.32 2.67
C ALA A 6 4.83 7.14 1.13
N ILE A 7 4.18 6.10 0.65
CA ILE A 7 4.05 5.80 -0.78
C ILE A 7 2.61 5.98 -1.21
N ASP A 8 2.36 6.92 -2.12
CA ASP A 8 1.07 7.08 -2.80
C ASP A 8 0.96 6.08 -3.95
N ARG A 9 0.39 4.91 -3.66
CA ARG A 9 0.19 3.87 -4.66
C ARG A 9 -0.89 4.23 -5.68
N GLN A 10 -1.79 5.15 -5.34
CA GLN A 10 -2.85 5.55 -6.24
C GLN A 10 -2.33 6.49 -7.32
N GLU A 11 -1.47 7.44 -6.93
CA GLU A 11 -0.73 8.27 -7.89
C GLU A 11 0.09 7.41 -8.86
N TRP A 12 0.74 6.35 -8.39
CA TRP A 12 1.49 5.44 -9.26
C TRP A 12 0.58 4.70 -10.23
N LEU A 13 -0.57 4.20 -9.75
CA LEU A 13 -1.54 3.53 -10.60
C LEU A 13 -1.98 4.46 -11.75
N GLU A 14 -2.24 5.72 -11.45
CA GLU A 14 -2.72 6.70 -12.43
C GLU A 14 -1.61 7.18 -13.38
N LYS A 15 -0.46 7.58 -12.84
CA LYS A 15 0.59 8.26 -13.61
C LYS A 15 1.61 7.34 -14.26
N ILE A 16 1.95 6.23 -13.60
CA ILE A 16 2.95 5.28 -14.09
C ILE A 16 2.27 4.18 -14.88
N TRP A 17 1.20 3.61 -14.31
CA TRP A 17 0.52 2.45 -14.86
C TRP A 17 -0.72 2.78 -15.69
N PHE A 18 -1.10 4.07 -15.81
CA PHE A 18 -2.24 4.54 -16.59
C PHE A 18 -3.55 3.78 -16.31
N GLY A 19 -3.74 3.34 -15.06
CA GLY A 19 -4.93 2.60 -14.62
C GLY A 19 -4.96 1.11 -14.96
N TYR A 20 -3.93 0.54 -15.61
CA TYR A 20 -3.92 -0.87 -16.03
C TYR A 20 -3.44 -1.84 -14.94
N ALA A 21 -2.81 -1.33 -13.88
CA ALA A 21 -2.37 -2.14 -12.76
C ALA A 21 -3.44 -2.23 -11.66
N SER A 22 -3.12 -2.90 -10.56
CA SER A 22 -3.96 -2.92 -9.36
C SER A 22 -3.12 -2.54 -8.13
N LEU A 23 -3.78 -1.98 -7.11
CA LEU A 23 -3.10 -1.62 -5.87
C LEU A 23 -2.58 -2.87 -5.15
N GLY A 24 -1.26 -2.98 -5.05
CA GLY A 24 -0.60 -4.05 -4.30
C GLY A 24 -0.80 -3.86 -2.80
N ASN A 25 -1.28 -4.90 -2.12
CA ASN A 25 -1.41 -4.98 -0.66
C ASN A 25 -0.26 -5.82 -0.09
N ASP A 26 -0.14 -5.97 1.23
CA ASP A 26 0.93 -6.75 1.90
C ASP A 26 0.90 -8.28 1.62
N VAL A 27 0.28 -8.70 0.53
CA VAL A 27 0.07 -10.09 0.12
C VAL A 27 0.76 -10.34 -1.22
N PRO A 28 1.57 -11.39 -1.34
CA PRO A 28 2.31 -11.69 -2.57
C PRO A 28 1.46 -12.38 -3.66
N ILE A 29 0.14 -12.48 -3.47
CA ILE A 29 -0.78 -13.21 -4.33
C ILE A 29 -1.54 -12.23 -5.23
N GLY A 30 -1.43 -12.42 -6.54
CA GLY A 30 -2.07 -11.57 -7.54
C GLY A 30 -3.59 -11.78 -7.69
N PRO A 31 -4.28 -10.84 -8.38
CA PRO A 31 -5.75 -10.82 -8.53
C PRO A 31 -6.37 -12.07 -9.14
N ALA A 32 -5.64 -12.81 -9.97
CA ALA A 32 -6.16 -13.99 -10.65
C ALA A 32 -6.28 -15.24 -9.76
N ASN A 33 -5.71 -15.21 -8.55
CA ASN A 33 -5.71 -16.36 -7.66
C ASN A 33 -6.82 -16.23 -6.61
N GLN A 34 -7.63 -17.30 -6.47
CA GLN A 34 -8.74 -17.38 -5.52
C GLN A 34 -8.33 -17.23 -4.05
N PHE A 35 -7.06 -17.49 -3.71
CA PHE A 35 -6.53 -17.34 -2.35
C PHE A 35 -5.96 -15.95 -2.07
N ARG A 36 -6.18 -14.97 -2.97
CA ARG A 36 -5.81 -13.59 -2.71
C ARG A 36 -6.66 -13.05 -1.56
N ALA A 37 -6.01 -12.45 -0.56
CA ALA A 37 -6.72 -11.76 0.50
C ALA A 37 -7.58 -10.61 -0.07
N THR A 38 -8.81 -10.55 0.40
CA THR A 38 -9.76 -9.47 0.12
C THR A 38 -9.38 -8.20 0.86
N ASN A 39 -9.95 -7.06 0.44
CA ASN A 39 -9.77 -5.80 1.16
C ASN A 39 -10.42 -5.81 2.55
N ASP A 40 -11.44 -6.65 2.77
CA ASP A 40 -12.09 -6.76 4.09
C ASP A 40 -11.21 -7.54 5.07
N GLU A 41 -10.49 -8.56 4.59
CA GLU A 41 -9.52 -9.32 5.40
C GLU A 41 -8.27 -8.51 5.70
N ILE A 42 -7.75 -7.79 4.69
CA ILE A 42 -6.58 -6.94 4.83
C ILE A 42 -6.88 -5.60 4.15
N PRO A 43 -7.28 -4.58 4.92
CA PRO A 43 -7.53 -3.25 4.37
C PRO A 43 -6.29 -2.67 3.71
N GLN A 44 -6.51 -1.98 2.59
CA GLN A 44 -5.43 -1.21 1.99
C GLN A 44 -5.03 -0.05 2.87
N ARG A 45 -3.72 0.25 2.88
CA ARG A 45 -3.20 1.40 3.62
C ARG A 45 -3.09 2.59 2.69
N GLU A 46 -3.86 3.62 3.01
CA GLU A 46 -3.81 4.90 2.32
C GLU A 46 -2.51 5.65 2.62
N TYR A 47 -2.19 6.59 1.73
CA TYR A 47 -1.08 7.50 1.88
C TYR A 47 -1.32 8.46 3.04
N ASP A 48 -0.38 8.53 3.99
CA ASP A 48 -0.50 9.33 5.22
C ASP A 48 0.90 9.72 5.72
N LEU A 49 1.32 10.94 5.40
CA LEU A 49 2.65 11.44 5.77
C LEU A 49 2.82 11.66 7.27
N ASP A 50 1.75 11.96 8.00
CA ASP A 50 1.84 12.21 9.44
C ASP A 50 2.05 10.89 10.18
N LYS A 51 1.33 9.85 9.78
CA LYS A 51 1.55 8.49 10.27
C LYS A 51 2.91 7.95 9.81
N ALA A 52 3.38 8.29 8.61
CA ALA A 52 4.71 7.93 8.15
C ALA A 52 5.81 8.52 9.05
N LYS A 53 5.73 9.83 9.35
CA LYS A 53 6.66 10.53 10.26
C LYS A 53 6.61 9.95 11.67
N TYR A 54 5.41 9.70 12.19
CA TYR A 54 5.22 9.08 13.51
C TYR A 54 5.98 7.75 13.59
N TYR A 55 5.82 6.86 12.61
CA TYR A 55 6.49 5.56 12.61
C TYR A 55 7.99 5.62 12.30
N LEU A 56 8.46 6.68 11.65
CA LEU A 56 9.89 6.91 11.43
C LEU A 56 10.56 7.30 12.74
N ASN A 57 9.97 8.25 13.47
CA ASN A 57 10.48 8.74 14.74
C ASN A 57 10.35 7.70 15.88
N SER A 58 9.29 6.89 15.87
CA SER A 58 9.07 5.85 16.88
C SER A 58 10.04 4.66 16.75
N ARG A 59 10.78 4.57 15.65
CA ARG A 59 11.74 3.48 15.36
C ARG A 59 13.12 4.03 15.04
N SER A 60 13.54 5.05 15.79
CA SER A 60 14.95 5.41 15.82
C SER A 60 15.76 4.19 16.28
N PHE A 61 16.73 3.77 15.48
CA PHE A 61 17.58 2.61 15.70
C PHE A 61 18.33 2.68 17.03
#